data_AF-A0A397J4E1-F1
#
_entry.id   AF-A0A397J4E1-F1
#
_cell.length_a   1.000
_cell.length_b   1.000
_cell.length_c   1.000
_cell.angle_alpha   90.00
_cell.angle_beta   90.00
_cell.angle_gamma   90.00
#
_symmetry.space_group_name_H-M   'P 1'
#
loop_
_entity.id
_entity.type
_entity.pdbx_description
1 polymer ?
#
loop_
_entity_poly.entity_id
_entity_poly.type
_entity_poly.pdbx_seq_one_letter_code
_entity_poly.pdbx_strand_id
1 'polypeptide(L)'
;MNIQELNASEKVVNLLTKREINLNGSTFRKLIHNRFKYFKNLAEFLQLSDTIDYYFTEQMDFLSALSHPAIISPIDIMENKPDIYKRWYINIEMYQSLFQAL
;
A
#
# COMPACT_ATOMS: atom_id res chain seq x y z
N MET A 1 -4.10 21.95 -26.17
CA MET A 1 -3.92 21.15 -24.93
C MET A 1 -5.31 20.98 -24.34
N ASN A 2 -5.86 19.76 -24.37
CA ASN A 2 -7.28 19.51 -24.11
C ASN A 2 -7.51 19.45 -22.59
N ILE A 3 -8.42 20.26 -22.06
CA ILE A 3 -8.75 20.40 -20.61
C ILE A 3 -9.64 19.21 -20.15
N GLN A 4 -9.47 18.04 -20.76
CA GLN A 4 -10.26 16.83 -20.50
C GLN A 4 -9.47 15.74 -19.74
N GLU A 5 -8.22 15.99 -19.37
CA GLU A 5 -7.46 15.14 -18.42
C GLU A 5 -7.69 15.53 -16.95
N LEU A 6 -8.68 16.38 -16.66
CA LEU A 6 -9.05 16.71 -15.28
C LEU A 6 -10.02 15.64 -14.75
N ASN A 7 -9.53 14.84 -13.81
CA ASN A 7 -10.27 14.12 -12.76
C ASN A 7 -10.55 12.62 -12.91
N ALA A 8 -9.67 11.82 -13.53
CA ALA A 8 -9.53 10.46 -13.00
C ALA A 8 -8.88 10.61 -11.61
N SER A 9 -9.67 10.53 -10.54
CA SER A 9 -9.11 10.55 -9.20
C SER A 9 -8.12 9.40 -9.10
N GLU A 10 -6.84 9.72 -8.95
CA GLU A 10 -5.79 8.73 -8.70
C GLU A 10 -6.23 7.83 -7.53
N LYS A 11 -6.08 6.53 -7.73
CA LYS A 11 -6.50 5.51 -6.77
C LYS A 11 -5.29 5.05 -5.98
N VAL A 12 -5.52 4.75 -4.70
CA VAL A 12 -4.53 4.17 -3.81
C VAL A 12 -5.13 2.93 -3.17
N VAL A 13 -4.37 1.84 -3.16
CA VAL A 13 -4.79 0.57 -2.55
C VAL A 13 -4.53 0.62 -1.06
N ASN A 14 -5.57 0.45 -0.24
CA ASN A 14 -5.40 0.28 1.19
C ASN A 14 -5.01 -1.18 1.49
N LEU A 15 -3.78 -1.44 1.94
CA LEU A 15 -3.29 -2.82 2.13
C LEU A 15 -4.02 -3.60 3.22
N LEU A 16 -4.61 -2.92 4.20
CA LEU A 16 -5.39 -3.55 5.27
C LEU A 16 -6.75 -4.06 4.76
N THR A 17 -7.40 -3.32 3.87
CA THR A 17 -8.78 -3.61 3.42
C THR A 17 -8.87 -4.09 1.98
N LYS A 18 -7.77 -3.98 1.21
CA LYS A 18 -7.66 -4.24 -0.23
C LYS A 18 -8.53 -3.34 -1.10
N ARG A 19 -9.12 -2.30 -0.53
CA ARG A 19 -10.00 -1.39 -1.27
C ARG A 19 -9.17 -0.29 -1.89
N GLU A 20 -9.50 0.02 -3.14
CA GLU A 20 -9.08 1.26 -3.77
C GLU A 20 -9.84 2.44 -3.18
N ILE A 21 -9.10 3.50 -2.85
CA ILE A 21 -9.68 4.76 -2.41
C ILE A 21 -9.14 5.91 -3.25
N ASN A 22 -9.90 7.00 -3.31
CA ASN A 22 -9.48 8.21 -4.00
C ASN A 22 -8.36 8.90 -3.22
N LEU A 23 -7.20 9.11 -3.86
CA LEU A 23 -6.03 9.79 -3.28
C LEU A 23 -6.38 11.20 -2.77
N ASN A 24 -7.29 11.90 -3.44
CA ASN A 24 -7.73 13.24 -3.03
C ASN A 24 -9.03 13.23 -2.20
N GLY A 25 -9.55 12.04 -1.85
CA GLY A 25 -10.81 11.85 -1.15
C GLY A 25 -10.73 12.06 0.36
N SER A 26 -11.89 12.27 0.98
CA SER A 26 -12.00 12.43 2.45
C SER A 26 -11.48 11.22 3.22
N THR A 27 -11.67 10.00 2.68
CA THR A 27 -11.13 8.76 3.26
C THR A 27 -9.60 8.78 3.32
N PHE A 28 -8.92 9.17 2.23
CA PHE A 28 -7.46 9.27 2.21
C PHE A 28 -6.97 10.25 3.26
N ARG A 29 -7.54 11.47 3.31
CA ARG A 29 -7.15 12.50 4.28
C ARG A 29 -7.32 12.02 5.73
N LYS A 30 -8.40 11.30 6.02
CA LYS A 30 -8.62 10.68 7.34
C LYS A 30 -7.56 9.64 7.66
N LEU A 31 -7.17 8.80 6.70
CA LEU A 31 -6.13 7.79 6.93
C LEU A 31 -4.78 8.44 7.22
N ILE A 32 -4.37 9.45 6.43
CA ILE A 32 -3.14 10.21 6.69
C ILE A 32 -3.17 10.87 8.07
N HIS A 33 -4.29 11.48 8.46
CA HIS A 33 -4.46 12.05 9.79
C HIS A 33 -4.32 10.99 10.90
N ASN A 34 -4.79 9.76 10.66
CA ASN A 34 -4.66 8.62 11.56
C ASN A 34 -3.33 7.87 11.39
N ARG A 35 -2.27 8.56 10.94
CA ARG A 35 -0.90 8.04 10.85
C ARG A 35 -0.68 6.90 9.85
N PHE A 36 -1.64 6.62 8.97
CA PHE A 36 -1.39 5.72 7.85
C PHE A 36 -0.35 6.35 6.92
N LYS A 37 0.50 5.53 6.31
CA LYS A 37 1.57 6.00 5.42
C LYS A 37 1.22 5.72 3.97
N TYR A 38 1.42 6.75 3.15
CA TYR A 38 1.24 6.69 1.71
C TYR A 38 2.56 6.36 1.02
N PHE A 39 2.50 5.46 0.04
CA PHE A 39 3.61 5.09 -0.83
C PHE A 39 3.18 5.23 -2.28
N LYS A 40 3.91 6.05 -3.03
CA LYS A 40 3.64 6.20 -4.47
C LYS A 40 4.00 4.94 -5.26
N ASN A 41 5.07 4.26 -4.84
CA ASN A 41 5.55 3.04 -5.47
C ASN A 41 5.70 1.95 -4.40
N LEU A 42 4.77 0.99 -4.39
CA LEU A 42 4.78 -0.10 -3.42
C LEU A 42 5.96 -1.06 -3.65
N ALA A 43 6.34 -1.31 -4.91
CA ALA A 43 7.45 -2.20 -5.22
C ALA A 43 8.79 -1.66 -4.70
N GLU A 44 9.01 -0.35 -4.84
CA GLU A 44 10.18 0.34 -4.28
C GLU A 44 10.20 0.26 -2.74
N PHE A 45 9.06 0.49 -2.09
CA PHE A 45 8.95 0.34 -0.64
C PHE A 45 9.30 -1.08 -0.17
N LEU A 46 8.77 -2.09 -0.85
CA LEU A 46 8.99 -3.49 -0.52
C LEU A 46 10.40 -3.98 -0.89
N GLN A 47 11.22 -3.15 -1.56
CA GLN A 47 12.55 -3.50 -2.05
C GLN A 47 12.55 -4.81 -2.85
N LEU A 48 11.52 -5.01 -3.67
CA LEU A 48 11.37 -6.25 -4.43
C LEU A 48 12.50 -6.37 -5.44
N SER A 49 13.20 -7.51 -5.43
CA SER A 49 14.15 -7.86 -6.48
C SER A 49 13.42 -8.16 -7.79
N ASP A 50 14.06 -7.87 -8.93
CA ASP A 50 13.51 -8.16 -10.27
C ASP A 50 13.26 -9.66 -10.54
N THR A 51 13.71 -10.55 -9.66
CA THR A 51 13.73 -12.01 -9.84
C THR A 51 12.71 -12.78 -8.99
N ILE A 52 11.68 -12.12 -8.45
CA ILE A 52 10.73 -12.84 -7.59
C ILE A 52 9.85 -13.77 -8.44
N ASP A 53 9.86 -15.04 -8.06
CA ASP A 53 9.17 -16.13 -8.74
C ASP A 53 7.72 -16.23 -8.22
N TYR A 54 6.75 -15.79 -9.04
CA TYR A 54 5.35 -15.67 -8.64
C TYR A 54 4.47 -16.74 -9.32
N TYR A 55 4.15 -17.82 -8.61
CA TYR A 55 3.08 -18.76 -9.01
C TYR A 55 2.05 -19.00 -7.91
N PHE A 56 1.01 -18.15 -7.73
CA PHE A 56 -0.25 -18.49 -7.04
C PHE A 56 -1.33 -17.39 -7.20
N THR A 57 -2.62 -17.71 -7.06
CA THR A 57 -3.74 -16.77 -7.22
C THR A 57 -3.71 -15.60 -6.24
N GLU A 58 -3.22 -15.80 -5.02
CA GLU A 58 -3.04 -14.74 -4.02
C GLU A 58 -1.97 -13.71 -4.43
N GLN A 59 -1.10 -14.07 -5.37
CA GLN A 59 -0.10 -13.17 -5.92
C GLN A 59 -0.64 -12.27 -7.03
N MET A 60 -1.80 -12.57 -7.63
CA MET A 60 -2.39 -11.68 -8.64
C MET A 60 -2.87 -10.36 -8.01
N ASP A 61 -3.49 -10.43 -6.82
CA ASP A 61 -3.81 -9.23 -6.02
C ASP A 61 -2.54 -8.46 -5.63
N PHE A 62 -1.49 -9.19 -5.24
CA PHE A 62 -0.20 -8.62 -4.88
C PHE A 62 0.43 -7.85 -6.06
N LEU A 63 0.58 -8.52 -7.20
CA LEU A 63 1.14 -7.95 -8.43
C LEU A 63 0.33 -6.77 -8.95
N SER A 64 -1.00 -6.85 -8.86
CA SER A 64 -1.87 -5.73 -9.21
C SER A 64 -1.60 -4.52 -8.31
N ALA A 65 -1.46 -4.72 -7.00
CA ALA A 65 -1.16 -3.62 -6.08
C ALA A 65 0.23 -3.01 -6.28
N LEU A 66 1.22 -3.75 -6.79
CA LEU A 66 2.54 -3.19 -7.12
C LEU A 66 2.48 -2.11 -8.20
N SER A 67 1.46 -2.18 -9.07
CA SER A 67 1.25 -1.19 -10.13
C SER A 67 0.53 0.08 -9.65
N HIS A 68 0.17 0.14 -8.37
CA HIS A 68 -0.62 1.23 -7.80
C HIS A 68 0.07 1.84 -6.57
N PRO A 69 -0.18 3.13 -6.28
CA PRO A 69 0.13 3.68 -4.97
C PRO A 69 -0.58 2.88 -3.86
N ALA A 70 0.04 2.82 -2.68
CA ALA A 70 -0.48 2.09 -1.54
C ALA A 70 -0.60 2.94 -0.28
N ILE A 71 -1.55 2.57 0.59
CA ILE A 71 -1.64 3.02 1.97
C ILE A 71 -1.39 1.86 2.93
N ILE A 72 -0.53 2.13 3.89
CA ILE A 72 -0.05 1.18 4.90
C ILE A 72 -0.53 1.64 6.28
N SER A 73 -1.03 0.69 7.07
CA SER A 73 -1.59 0.98 8.40
C SER A 73 -0.50 1.21 9.45
N PRO A 74 -0.80 1.93 10.54
CA PRO A 74 0.07 1.99 11.71
C PRO A 74 0.43 0.61 12.28
N ILE A 75 1.59 0.52 12.94
CA ILE A 75 2.10 -0.73 13.51
C ILE A 75 1.16 -1.36 14.53
N ASP A 76 0.50 -0.56 15.38
CA ASP A 76 -0.47 -1.02 16.38
C ASP A 76 -1.69 -1.74 15.77
N ILE A 77 -2.07 -1.39 14.54
CA ILE A 77 -3.13 -2.08 13.79
C ILE A 77 -2.62 -3.39 13.18
N MET A 78 -1.32 -3.44 12.88
CA MET A 78 -0.70 -4.46 12.04
C MET A 78 -0.05 -5.58 12.84
N GLU A 79 0.41 -5.31 14.07
CA GLU A 79 1.02 -6.31 14.97
C GLU A 79 0.19 -7.59 15.11
N ASN A 80 -1.15 -7.50 15.03
CA ASN A 80 -2.06 -8.63 15.15
C ASN A 80 -2.59 -9.15 13.80
N LYS A 81 -1.94 -8.81 12.67
CA LYS A 81 -2.37 -9.14 11.30
C LYS A 81 -1.30 -9.89 10.49
N PRO A 82 -0.87 -11.10 10.94
CA PRO A 82 0.13 -11.91 10.23
C PRO A 82 -0.29 -12.30 8.81
N ASP A 83 -1.59 -12.40 8.56
CA ASP A 83 -2.18 -12.65 7.24
C ASP A 83 -1.89 -11.52 6.24
N ILE A 84 -1.88 -10.27 6.71
CA ILE A 84 -1.59 -9.09 5.88
C ILE A 84 -0.08 -9.01 5.58
N TYR A 85 0.78 -9.27 6.57
CA TYR A 85 2.24 -9.34 6.35
C TYR A 85 2.60 -10.39 5.30
N LYS A 86 2.06 -11.61 5.44
CA LYS A 86 2.29 -12.70 4.50
C LYS A 86 1.77 -12.37 3.10
N ARG A 87 0.59 -11.75 2.99
CA ARG A 87 -0.02 -11.40 1.71
C ARG A 87 0.78 -10.38 0.91
N TRP A 88 1.30 -9.36 1.58
CA TRP A 88 2.01 -8.26 0.91
C TRP A 88 3.53 -8.40 0.95
N TYR A 89 4.04 -9.56 1.38
CA TYR A 89 5.48 -9.82 1.51
C TYR A 89 6.20 -8.73 2.34
N ILE A 90 5.51 -8.19 3.34
CA ILE A 90 6.05 -7.15 4.21
C ILE A 90 6.82 -7.82 5.35
N ASN A 91 8.12 -7.52 5.46
CA ASN A 91 8.91 -7.88 6.63
C ASN A 91 8.51 -6.99 7.84
N ILE A 92 8.33 -7.61 9.01
CA ILE A 92 8.02 -6.92 10.26
C ILE A 92 9.10 -5.90 10.66
N GLU A 93 10.38 -6.17 10.38
CA GLU A 93 11.50 -5.26 10.67
C GLU A 93 11.46 -4.00 9.82
N MET A 94 11.14 -4.16 8.52
CA MET A 94 10.89 -3.04 7.60
C MET A 94 9.71 -2.19 8.10
N TYR A 95 8.67 -2.84 8.64
CA TYR A 95 7.50 -2.16 9.20
C TYR A 95 7.82 -1.39 10.48
N GLN A 96 8.57 -2.02 11.39
CA GLN A 96 9.03 -1.39 12.62
C GLN A 96 9.88 -0.17 12.29
N SER A 97 10.86 -0.30 11.41
CA SER A 97 11.70 0.82 10.94
C SER A 97 10.85 1.94 10.34
N LEU A 98 9.82 1.59 9.58
CA LEU A 98 8.92 2.56 8.99
C LEU A 98 8.19 3.39 10.05
N PHE A 99 7.72 2.80 11.15
CA PHE A 99 6.92 3.51 12.16
C PHE A 99 7.71 3.95 13.42
N GLN A 100 8.97 3.52 13.56
CA GLN A 100 9.88 3.92 14.66
C GLN A 100 10.73 5.15 14.35
N ALA A 101 10.76 5.64 13.10
CA ALA A 101 11.53 6.83 12.70
C ALA A 101 10.94 8.17 13.20
N LEU A 102 10.53 8.24 14.47
CA LEU A 102 10.16 9.45 15.20
C LEU A 102 11.36 9.99 15.99
#